data_AF-A0A9E5NPI3-F1
#
_entry.id   AF-A0A9E5NPI3-F1
#
_cell.length_a   1.000
_cell.length_b   1.000
_cell.length_c   1.000
_cell.angle_alpha   90.00
_cell.angle_beta   90.00
_cell.angle_gamma   90.00
#
_symmetry.space_group_name_H-M   'P 1'
#
loop_
_entity.id
_entity.type
_entity.pdbx_description
1 polymer ?
#
loop_
_entity_poly.entity_id
_entity_poly.type
_entity_poly.pdbx_seq_one_letter_code
_entity_poly.pdbx_strand_id
1 'polypeptide(L)' 'LHPMARVLTVDLNGEAVGYPYEALQEVHVVNDLVGGESIVVFWAPGTASALNSATVADGDDVGAGTTYSRELDGETLTFV' A
#
# COMPACT_ATOMS: atom_id res chain seq x y z
N LEU A 1 -3.02 -15.15 9.90
CA LEU A 1 -3.21 -13.69 10.05
C LEU A 1 -3.21 -13.36 11.54
N HIS A 2 -2.30 -12.48 11.96
CA HIS A 2 -2.37 -11.91 13.31
C HIS A 2 -3.68 -11.11 13.47
N PRO A 3 -4.22 -10.97 14.69
CA PRO A 3 -5.58 -10.45 14.90
C PRO A 3 -5.87 -9.02 14.39
N MET A 4 -4.86 -8.28 13.92
CA MET A 4 -4.97 -6.91 13.40
C MET A 4 -3.94 -6.66 12.28
N ALA A 5 -4.07 -7.32 11.13
CA ALA A 5 -3.22 -7.04 9.97
C ALA A 5 -3.60 -5.71 9.31
N ARG A 6 -2.61 -4.86 8.99
CA ARG A 6 -2.84 -3.63 8.23
C ARG A 6 -2.91 -3.96 6.73
N VAL A 7 -3.96 -3.48 6.07
CA VAL A 7 -4.26 -3.75 4.66
C VAL A 7 -4.56 -2.42 3.98
N LEU A 8 -3.92 -2.15 2.85
CA LEU A 8 -4.36 -1.12 1.92
C LEU A 8 -5.43 -1.74 1.03
N THR A 9 -6.61 -1.14 0.95
CA THR A 9 -7.69 -1.64 0.09
C THR A 9 -7.91 -0.68 -1.07
N VAL A 10 -8.00 -1.23 -2.28
CA VAL A 10 -8.45 -0.51 -3.48
C VAL A 10 -9.80 -1.07 -3.89
N ASP A 11 -10.77 -0.20 -4.12
CA ASP A 11 -12.09 -0.55 -4.67
C ASP A 11 -12.32 0.34 -5.89
N LEU A 12 -12.33 -0.27 -7.08
CA LEU A 12 -12.50 0.40 -8.36
C LEU A 12 -13.43 -0.41 -9.26
N ASN A 13 -14.41 0.27 -9.86
CA ASN A 13 -15.35 -0.31 -10.84
C ASN A 13 -16.03 -1.63 -10.37
N GLY A 14 -16.25 -1.79 -9.07
CA GLY A 14 -16.89 -2.97 -8.48
C GLY A 14 -15.95 -4.14 -8.19
N GLU A 15 -14.64 -3.97 -8.38
CA GLU A 15 -13.61 -4.90 -7.95
C GLU A 15 -12.86 -4.32 -6.74
N ALA A 16 -12.78 -5.12 -5.66
CA ALA A 16 -12.07 -4.75 -4.44
C ALA A 16 -10.88 -5.71 -4.20
N VAL A 17 -9.70 -5.14 -4.03
CA VAL A 17 -8.46 -5.86 -3.75
C VAL A 17 -7.82 -5.32 -2.47
N GLY A 18 -7.36 -6.24 -1.62
CA GLY A 18 -6.62 -5.92 -0.40
C GLY A 18 -5.15 -6.27 -0.54
N TYR A 19 -4.28 -5.31 -0.22
CA TYR A 19 -2.82 -5.44 -0.21
C TYR A 19 -2.33 -5.43 1.24
N PRO A 20 -1.99 -6.61 1.82
CA PRO A 20 -1.45 -6.69 3.17
C PRO A 20 -0.11 -5.94 3.26
N TYR A 21 0.07 -5.14 4.31
CA TYR A 21 1.33 -4.40 4.51
C TYR A 21 2.54 -5.31 4.64
N GLU A 22 2.37 -6.52 5.19
CA GLU A 22 3.44 -7.52 5.27
C GLU A 22 4.01 -7.86 3.89
N ALA A 23 3.13 -8.09 2.91
CA ALA A 23 3.56 -8.34 1.53
C ALA A 23 4.13 -7.09 0.87
N LEU A 24 3.49 -5.92 1.08
CA LEU A 24 3.95 -4.66 0.52
C LEU A 24 5.33 -4.23 1.06
N GLN A 25 5.63 -4.53 2.31
CA GLN A 25 6.93 -4.27 2.92
C GLN A 25 8.04 -5.11 2.29
N GLU A 26 7.73 -6.31 1.78
CA GLU A 26 8.71 -7.14 1.06
C GLU A 26 8.97 -6.61 -0.35
N VAL A 27 7.90 -6.28 -1.09
CA VAL A 27 8.01 -5.96 -2.52
C VAL A 27 8.14 -4.46 -2.84
N HIS A 28 7.74 -3.58 -1.91
CA HIS A 28 7.74 -2.10 -1.98
C HIS A 28 6.86 -1.47 -3.07
N VAL A 29 6.74 -2.10 -4.24
CA VAL A 29 5.99 -1.61 -5.40
C VAL A 29 5.19 -2.76 -6.00
N VAL A 30 3.90 -2.53 -6.25
CA VAL A 30 3.02 -3.47 -6.96
C VAL A 30 2.36 -2.73 -8.11
N ASN A 31 2.63 -3.17 -9.35
CA ASN A 31 1.87 -2.74 -10.52
C ASN A 31 0.72 -3.72 -10.72
N ASP A 32 -0.52 -3.25 -10.71
CA ASP A 32 -1.72 -4.09 -10.77
C ASP A 32 -2.74 -3.55 -11.78
N LEU A 33 -3.79 -4.33 -12.01
CA LEU A 33 -4.98 -3.98 -12.80
C LEU A 33 -6.21 -4.30 -11.95
N VAL A 34 -6.91 -3.26 -11.46
CA VAL A 34 -8.08 -3.44 -10.58
C VAL A 34 -9.28 -2.73 -11.19
N GLY A 35 -10.38 -3.46 -11.40
CA GLY A 35 -11.58 -2.90 -12.03
C GLY A 35 -11.32 -2.41 -13.46
N GLY A 36 -10.29 -2.95 -14.13
CA GLY A 36 -9.84 -2.49 -15.46
C GLY A 36 -8.97 -1.23 -15.47
N GLU A 37 -8.60 -0.67 -14.30
CA GLU A 37 -7.70 0.48 -14.18
C GLU A 37 -6.27 0.03 -13.84
N SER A 38 -5.28 0.50 -14.59
CA SER A 38 -3.87 0.26 -14.29
C SER A 38 -3.47 1.07 -13.05
N ILE A 39 -3.12 0.41 -11.94
CA ILE A 39 -2.72 1.08 -10.69
C ILE A 39 -1.32 0.67 -10.25
N VAL A 40 -0.69 1.52 -9.44
CA VAL A 40 0.52 1.19 -8.68
C VAL A 40 0.28 1.41 -7.20
N VAL A 41 0.63 0.41 -6.39
CA VAL A 41 0.67 0.50 -4.93
C VAL A 41 2.12 0.65 -4.49
N PHE A 42 2.40 1.69 -3.71
CA PHE A 42 3.71 1.93 -3.11
C PHE A 42 3.65 1.68 -1.62
N TRP A 43 4.75 1.19 -1.06
CA TRP A 43 5.00 1.15 0.37
C TRP A 43 6.36 1.76 0.68
N ALA A 44 6.43 2.52 1.77
CA ALA A 44 7.66 3.11 2.27
C ALA A 44 7.75 2.96 3.80
N PRO A 45 8.96 2.71 4.34
CA PRO A 45 9.21 2.73 5.78
C PRO A 45 9.23 4.16 6.33
N GLY A 46 9.33 4.30 7.65
CA GLY A 46 9.58 5.55 8.36
C GLY A 46 8.35 6.13 9.08
N THR A 47 7.27 5.37 9.21
CA THR A 47 6.06 5.81 9.93
C THR A 47 5.96 5.07 11.24
N ALA A 48 6.22 5.77 12.35
CA ALA A 48 6.10 5.19 13.68
C ALA A 48 4.63 5.03 14.11
N SER A 49 4.31 3.89 14.71
CA SER A 49 3.00 3.62 15.30
C SER A 49 2.74 4.48 16.53
N ALA A 50 1.55 5.08 16.62
CA ALA A 50 1.12 5.84 17.80
C ALA A 50 0.49 4.97 18.90
N LEU A 51 0.37 3.65 18.71
CA LEU A 51 -0.48 2.78 19.54
C LEU A 51 0.26 1.71 20.34
N ASN A 52 1.57 1.56 20.14
CA ASN A 52 2.38 0.50 20.74
C ASN A 52 3.46 1.02 21.71
N SER A 53 3.58 2.33 21.89
CA SER A 53 4.55 2.94 22.81
C SER A 53 3.98 4.17 23.53
N ALA A 54 4.62 4.55 24.63
CA ALA A 54 4.24 5.73 25.44
C ALA A 54 4.54 7.06 24.73
N THR A 55 5.50 7.04 23.79
CA THR A 55 5.78 8.16 22.90
C THR A 55 5.67 7.69 21.46
N VAL A 56 5.17 8.54 20.56
CA VAL A 56 5.04 8.21 19.14
C VAL A 56 6.40 7.95 18.50
N ALA A 57 7.46 8.65 18.95
CA ALA A 57 8.80 8.51 18.40
C ALA A 57 9.42 7.12 18.64
N ASP A 58 8.98 6.43 19.69
CA ASP A 58 9.49 5.10 20.07
C ASP A 58 8.60 3.95 19.58
N GLY A 59 7.56 4.23 18.78
CA GLY A 59 6.68 3.19 18.23
C GLY A 59 7.31 2.42 17.07
N ASP A 60 6.97 1.14 16.93
CA ASP A 60 7.42 0.34 15.78
C ASP A 60 7.11 1.02 14.45
N ASP A 61 8.02 0.89 13.48
CA ASP A 61 7.79 1.35 12.12
C ASP A 61 6.73 0.48 11.44
N VAL A 62 5.57 1.07 11.17
CA VAL A 62 4.46 0.43 10.48
C VAL A 62 4.40 0.80 9.00
N GLY A 63 5.30 1.68 8.55
CA GLY A 63 5.35 2.20 7.19
C GLY A 63 4.08 2.95 6.77
N ALA A 64 4.08 3.37 5.51
CA ALA A 64 2.96 4.01 4.85
C ALA A 64 2.79 3.42 3.44
N GLY A 65 1.54 3.21 3.05
CA GLY A 65 1.16 2.76 1.71
C GLY A 65 0.29 3.79 1.00
N THR A 66 0.44 3.91 -0.30
CA THR A 66 -0.38 4.78 -1.17
C THR A 66 -0.62 4.13 -2.52
N THR A 67 -1.56 4.67 -3.29
CA THR A 67 -1.94 4.14 -4.61
C THR A 67 -2.17 5.27 -5.60
N TYR A 68 -1.74 5.06 -6.84
CA TYR A 68 -1.94 5.98 -7.97
C TYR A 68 -2.38 5.22 -9.22
N SER A 69 -3.03 5.90 -10.17
CA SER A 69 -3.13 5.40 -11.54
C SER A 69 -1.75 5.37 -12.18
N ARG A 70 -1.50 4.38 -13.05
CA ARG A 70 -0.29 4.28 -13.86
C ARG A 70 -0.44 4.95 -15.22
N GLU A 71 -1.63 5.46 -15.54
CA GLU A 71 -1.90 6.15 -16.79
C GLU A 71 -1.43 7.61 -16.70
N LEU A 72 -0.49 7.99 -17.58
CA LEU A 72 -0.03 9.36 -17.75
C LEU A 72 0.04 9.67 -19.25
N ASP A 73 -0.69 10.70 -19.69
CA ASP A 73 -0.71 11.15 -21.09
C ASP A 73 -0.99 10.03 -22.13
N GLY A 74 -1.74 9.01 -21.73
CA GLY A 74 -2.10 7.86 -22.57
C GLY A 74 -1.06 6.73 -22.59
N GLU A 75 -0.03 6.81 -21.76
CA GLU A 75 0.95 5.75 -21.53
C GLU A 75 0.74 5.08 -20.16
N THR A 76 0.74 3.75 -20.16
CA THR A 76 0.76 2.96 -18.92
C THR A 76 2.20 2.81 -18.42
N LEU A 77 2.53 3.48 -17.32
CA LEU A 77 3.84 3.40 -16.70
C LEU A 77 4.03 2.09 -15.93
N THR A 78 5.30 1.71 -15.73
CA THR A 78 5.71 0.59 -14.87
C THR A 78 6.74 1.09 -13.87
N PHE A 79 6.52 0.77 -12.59
CA PHE A 79 7.38 1.17 -11.49
C PHE A 79 8.13 -0.03 -10.93
N VAL A 80 9.40 0.14 -10.55
CA VAL A 80 10.28 -0.91 -10.01
C VAL A 80 10.99 -0.45 -8.76
#